data_AF-A0A950DR81-F1
#
_entry.id   AF-A0A950DR81-F1
#
_cell.length_a   1.000
_cell.length_b   1.000
_cell.length_c   1.000
_cell.angle_alpha   90.00
_cell.angle_beta   90.00
_cell.angle_gamma   90.00
#
_symmetry.space_group_name_H-M   'P 1'
#
loop_
_entity.id
_entity.type
_entity.pdbx_description
1 polymer ?
#
loop_
_entity_poly.entity_id
_entity_poly.type
_entity_poly.pdbx_seq_one_letter_code
_entity_poly.pdbx_strand_id
1 'polypeptide(L)'
;MKIVFFGLSITSTWGNGHATTYRSLVRALSARKHEIIFLERDVEWYANQRDMADPPFCKLHLYKTLADLKRQFRADIRSADCIVIGSYVPDGVVVAEWVTRNAQGPIAFYDI
;
A
#
# COMPACT_ATOMS: atom_id res chain seq x y z
N MET A 1 -8.06 13.46 4.87
CA MET A 1 -8.44 12.43 3.89
C MET A 1 -7.82 11.10 4.27
N LYS A 2 -8.53 10.01 4.03
CA LYS A 2 -8.05 8.62 4.11
C LYS A 2 -7.54 8.17 2.74
N ILE A 3 -6.26 7.82 2.65
CA ILE A 3 -5.62 7.38 1.42
C ILE A 3 -5.08 5.97 1.61
N VAL A 4 -5.44 5.06 0.71
CA VAL A 4 -4.96 3.67 0.74
C VAL A 4 -3.94 3.46 -0.38
N PHE A 5 -2.75 3.04 -0.01
CA PHE A 5 -1.69 2.66 -0.94
C PHE A 5 -1.60 1.13 -1.04
N PHE A 6 -1.48 0.62 -2.26
CA PHE A 6 -0.93 -0.69 -2.55
C PHE A 6 0.46 -0.48 -3.14
N GLY A 7 1.50 -1.01 -2.50
CA GLY A 7 2.87 -0.87 -2.98
C GLY A 7 3.64 -2.18 -2.94
N LEU A 8 4.74 -2.23 -3.68
CA LEU A 8 5.67 -3.36 -3.71
C LEU A 8 6.19 -3.68 -2.30
N SER A 9 6.92 -2.73 -1.69
CA SER A 9 7.28 -2.74 -0.27
C SER A 9 7.70 -1.34 0.18
N ILE A 10 7.21 -0.93 1.35
CA ILE A 10 7.70 0.23 2.10
C ILE A 10 8.62 -0.19 3.25
N THR A 11 8.50 -1.45 3.70
CA THR A 11 9.24 -1.97 4.85
C THR A 11 10.67 -2.38 4.54
N SER A 12 10.99 -2.69 3.28
CA SER A 12 12.30 -3.17 2.87
C SER A 12 12.86 -2.39 1.68
N THR A 13 14.09 -1.88 1.81
CA THR A 13 14.87 -1.28 0.70
C THR A 13 15.72 -2.30 -0.07
N TRP A 14 15.74 -3.56 0.36
CA TRP A 14 16.59 -4.59 -0.23
C TRP A 14 16.16 -4.93 -1.67
N GLY A 15 17.02 -4.60 -2.65
CA GLY A 15 16.70 -4.77 -4.07
C GLY A 15 15.42 -4.03 -4.51
N ASN A 16 14.99 -3.03 -3.74
CA ASN A 16 13.71 -2.34 -3.91
C ASN A 16 13.91 -0.81 -3.88
N GLY A 17 13.89 -0.18 -5.04
CA GLY A 17 13.96 1.29 -5.18
C GLY A 17 12.70 2.02 -4.72
N HIS A 18 11.55 1.33 -4.60
CA HIS A 18 10.27 1.96 -4.31
C HIS A 18 10.16 2.42 -2.86
N ALA A 19 10.78 1.70 -1.92
CA ALA A 19 10.64 1.97 -0.49
C ALA A 19 11.05 3.41 -0.14
N THR A 20 12.19 3.90 -0.63
CA THR A 20 12.65 5.28 -0.36
C THR A 20 11.69 6.34 -0.88
N THR A 21 11.14 6.12 -2.08
CA THR A 21 10.17 7.02 -2.70
C THR A 21 8.84 7.02 -1.94
N TYR A 22 8.31 5.84 -1.59
CA TYR A 22 7.10 5.73 -0.77
C TYR A 22 7.27 6.38 0.59
N ARG A 23 8.39 6.12 1.29
CA ARG A 23 8.68 6.73 2.60
C ARG A 23 8.66 8.25 2.50
N SER A 24 9.25 8.83 1.44
CA SER A 24 9.27 10.27 1.24
C SER A 24 7.87 10.84 0.96
N LEU A 25 7.12 10.22 0.04
CA LEU A 25 5.77 10.65 -0.33
C LEU A 25 4.79 10.52 0.85
N VAL A 26 4.73 9.35 1.46
CA VAL A 26 3.81 9.05 2.57
C VAL A 26 4.11 9.93 3.78
N ARG A 27 5.40 10.16 4.11
CA ARG A 27 5.78 11.10 5.17
C ARG A 27 5.28 12.51 4.90
N ALA A 28 5.39 12.99 3.66
CA ALA A 28 4.90 14.32 3.28
C ALA A 28 3.36 14.44 3.33
N LEU A 29 2.63 13.37 3.01
CA LEU A 29 1.17 13.31 3.13
C LEU A 29 0.72 13.23 4.60
N SER A 30 1.41 12.43 5.41
CA SER A 30 1.16 12.31 6.84
C SER A 30 1.37 13.65 7.56
N ALA A 31 2.43 14.40 7.20
CA ALA A 31 2.68 15.75 7.71
C ALA A 31 1.52 16.74 7.40
N ARG A 32 0.79 16.50 6.31
CA ARG A 32 -0.43 17.24 5.93
C ARG A 32 -1.72 16.70 6.58
N LYS A 33 -1.59 15.82 7.59
CA LYS A 33 -2.69 15.23 8.37
C LYS A 33 -3.62 14.31 7.56
N HIS A 34 -3.11 13.72 6.48
CA HIS A 34 -3.81 12.62 5.81
C HIS A 34 -3.62 11.32 6.62
N GLU A 35 -4.69 10.53 6.72
CA GLU A 35 -4.61 9.17 7.25
C GLU A 35 -4.17 8.25 6.13
N ILE A 36 -3.02 7.59 6.29
CA ILE A 36 -2.47 6.71 5.27
C ILE A 36 -2.52 5.26 5.75
N ILE A 37 -3.11 4.40 4.92
CA ILE A 37 -3.01 2.94 5.06
C ILE A 37 -2.09 2.46 3.93
N PHE A 38 -1.04 1.73 4.28
CA PHE A 38 -0.14 1.11 3.30
C PHE A 38 -0.28 -0.41 3.35
N LEU A 39 -0.72 -0.99 2.23
CA LEU A 39 -0.95 -2.42 2.08
C LEU A 39 0.22 -3.02 1.30
N GLU A 40 0.94 -3.94 1.94
CA GLU A 40 2.13 -4.61 1.40
C GLU A 40 1.96 -6.12 1.47
N ARG A 41 2.35 -6.84 0.42
CA ARG A 41 2.32 -8.31 0.42
C ARG A 41 3.47 -8.84 1.27
N ASP A 42 3.18 -9.75 2.19
CA ASP A 42 4.19 -10.45 2.99
C ASP A 42 4.85 -11.56 2.16
N VAL A 43 5.94 -11.22 1.47
CA VAL A 43 6.75 -12.14 0.65
C VAL A 43 8.12 -12.37 1.30
N GLU A 44 8.61 -13.61 1.20
CA GLU A 44 9.79 -14.09 1.93
C GLU A 44 11.05 -13.23 1.72
N TRP A 45 11.29 -12.79 0.47
CA TRP A 45 12.47 -12.01 0.13
C TRP A 45 12.53 -10.65 0.86
N TYR A 46 11.38 -10.02 1.17
CA TYR A 46 11.32 -8.75 1.92
C TYR A 46 11.15 -8.99 3.41
N ALA A 47 10.44 -10.05 3.80
CA ALA A 47 10.16 -10.36 5.20
C ALA A 47 11.45 -10.47 6.03
N ASN A 48 12.51 -11.04 5.46
CA ASN A 48 13.82 -11.21 6.09
C ASN A 48 14.74 -9.98 5.99
N GLN A 49 14.32 -8.91 5.30
CA GLN A 49 15.14 -7.75 4.96
C GLN A 49 14.42 -6.42 5.28
N ARG A 50 13.53 -6.41 6.28
CA ARG A 50 12.79 -5.19 6.67
C ARG A 50 13.66 -4.25 7.48
N ASP A 51 14.15 -3.20 6.83
CA ASP A 51 14.90 -2.11 7.48
C ASP A 51 13.98 -1.07 8.15
N MET A 52 12.68 -1.07 7.84
CA MET A 52 11.66 -0.23 8.49
C MET A 52 10.34 -0.99 8.66
N ALA A 53 10.29 -1.89 9.65
CA ALA A 53 9.12 -2.73 9.89
C ALA A 53 7.88 -1.96 10.39
N ASP A 54 8.06 -0.81 11.06
CA ASP A 54 6.97 0.02 11.58
C ASP A 54 7.17 1.50 11.17
N PRO A 55 6.71 1.90 9.97
CA PRO A 55 6.88 3.25 9.47
C PRO A 55 6.00 4.24 10.27
N PRO A 56 6.56 5.28 10.93
CA PRO A 56 5.80 6.13 11.87
C PRO A 56 4.81 7.10 11.19
N PHE A 57 4.71 7.07 9.87
CA PHE A 57 3.93 8.00 9.06
C PHE A 57 2.73 7.35 8.35
N CYS A 58 2.50 6.04 8.51
CA CYS A 58 1.30 5.37 8.01
C CYS A 58 0.92 4.18 8.88
N LYS A 59 -0.32 3.71 8.73
CA LYS A 59 -0.75 2.41 9.21
C LYS A 59 -0.34 1.36 8.19
N LEU A 60 0.72 0.63 8.48
CA LEU A 60 1.16 -0.48 7.64
C LEU A 60 0.33 -1.73 7.94
N HIS A 61 -0.12 -2.40 6.89
CA HIS A 61 -0.66 -3.76 7.00
C HIS A 61 0.01 -4.69 5.99
N LEU A 62 0.46 -5.82 6.52
CA LEU A 62 0.99 -6.93 5.74
C LEU A 62 -0.12 -7.95 5.49
N TYR A 63 -0.30 -8.36 4.24
CA TYR A 63 -1.24 -9.44 3.88
C TYR A 63 -0.51 -10.60 3.23
N LYS A 64 -0.91 -11.83 3.56
CA LYS A 64 -0.28 -13.06 3.05
C LYS A 64 -0.92 -13.57 1.78
N THR A 65 -2.23 -13.35 1.62
CA THR A 65 -3.01 -13.83 0.47
C THR A 65 -4.00 -12.78 -0.03
N LEU A 66 -4.42 -12.89 -1.29
CA LEU A 66 -5.49 -12.05 -1.84
C LEU A 66 -6.82 -12.25 -1.11
N ALA A 67 -7.09 -13.44 -0.58
CA ALA A 67 -8.29 -13.69 0.21
C ALA A 67 -8.26 -12.89 1.52
N ASP A 68 -7.11 -12.83 2.18
CA ASP A 68 -6.92 -12.02 3.39
C ASP A 68 -7.05 -10.53 3.09
N LEU A 69 -6.40 -10.07 2.02
CA LEU A 69 -6.49 -8.70 1.53
C LEU A 69 -7.96 -8.28 1.34
N LYS A 70 -8.71 -9.07 0.57
CA LYS A 70 -10.10 -8.79 0.23
C LYS A 70 -11.02 -8.84 1.45
N ARG A 71 -10.79 -9.79 2.36
CA ARG A 71 -11.60 -9.98 3.57
C ARG A 71 -11.39 -8.84 4.57
N GLN A 72 -10.14 -8.43 4.79
CA GLN A 72 -9.78 -7.48 5.83
C GLN A 72 -10.00 -6.03 5.41
N PHE A 73 -9.63 -5.66 4.17
CA PHE A 73 -9.52 -4.25 3.78
C PHE A 73 -10.67 -3.75 2.90
N ARG A 74 -11.74 -4.54 2.70
CA ARG A 74 -12.88 -4.09 1.88
C ARG A 74 -13.52 -2.80 2.42
N ALA A 75 -13.65 -2.68 3.74
CA ALA A 75 -14.20 -1.47 4.36
C ALA A 75 -13.27 -0.26 4.15
N ASP A 76 -11.96 -0.45 4.25
CA ASP A 76 -10.98 0.61 4.02
C ASP A 76 -11.01 1.11 2.58
N ILE A 77 -11.09 0.19 1.62
CA ILE A 77 -11.20 0.51 0.19
C ILE A 77 -12.50 1.27 -0.13
N ARG A 78 -13.62 0.87 0.48
CA ARG A 78 -14.90 1.55 0.26
C ARG A 78 -14.95 2.95 0.86
N SER A 79 -14.26 3.17 1.99
CA SER A 79 -14.25 4.43 2.73
C SER A 79 -13.07 5.35 2.38
N ALA A 80 -12.17 4.92 1.49
CA ALA A 80 -11.02 5.71 1.09
C ALA A 80 -11.46 6.91 0.22
N ASP A 81 -10.90 8.08 0.53
CA ASP A 81 -11.06 9.28 -0.30
C ASP A 81 -10.20 9.19 -1.57
N CYS A 82 -9.15 8.37 -1.55
CA CYS A 82 -8.29 8.09 -2.71
C CYS A 82 -7.59 6.75 -2.51
N ILE A 83 -7.42 6.00 -3.59
CA ILE A 83 -6.65 4.76 -3.61
C ILE A 83 -5.54 4.88 -4.64
N VAL A 84 -4.32 4.54 -4.24
CA VAL A 84 -3.13 4.55 -5.09
C VAL A 84 -2.62 3.12 -5.26
N ILE A 85 -2.53 2.66 -6.49
CA ILE A 85 -1.96 1.36 -6.84
C ILE A 85 -0.58 1.58 -7.45
N GLY A 86 0.45 1.04 -6.82
CA GLY A 86 1.83 1.11 -7.28
C GLY A 86 2.15 0.12 -8.40
N SER A 87 3.20 0.41 -9.16
CA SER A 87 3.85 -0.60 -9.99
C SER A 87 4.49 -1.71 -9.16
N TYR A 88 4.66 -2.88 -9.76
CA TYR A 88 5.20 -4.10 -9.15
C TYR A 88 4.45 -4.65 -7.93
N VAL A 89 3.23 -4.19 -7.64
CA VAL A 89 2.38 -4.85 -6.63
C VAL A 89 2.15 -6.32 -7.04
N PRO A 90 2.47 -7.30 -6.17
CA PRO A 90 2.19 -8.71 -6.45
C PRO A 90 0.71 -8.93 -6.75
N ASP A 91 0.42 -9.70 -7.81
CA ASP A 91 -0.94 -9.89 -8.34
C ASP A 91 -1.64 -8.57 -8.73
N GLY A 92 -0.88 -7.55 -9.15
CA GLY A 92 -1.36 -6.18 -9.34
C GLY A 92 -2.60 -6.04 -10.23
N VAL A 93 -2.74 -6.84 -11.29
CA VAL A 93 -3.96 -6.87 -12.13
C VAL A 93 -5.19 -7.29 -11.32
N VAL A 94 -5.08 -8.36 -10.53
CA VAL A 94 -6.20 -8.86 -9.71
C VAL A 94 -6.53 -7.90 -8.59
N VAL A 95 -5.52 -7.23 -8.01
CA VAL A 95 -5.70 -6.16 -7.03
C VAL A 95 -6.43 -4.98 -7.66
N ALA A 96 -6.00 -4.52 -8.84
CA ALA A 96 -6.60 -3.39 -9.54
C ALA A 96 -8.04 -3.66 -9.98
N GLU A 97 -8.34 -4.86 -10.48
CA GLU A 97 -9.73 -5.26 -10.78
C GLU A 97 -10.60 -5.24 -9.53
N TRP A 98 -10.08 -5.77 -8.41
CA TRP A 98 -10.83 -5.79 -7.15
C TRP A 98 -11.07 -4.38 -6.61
N VAL A 99 -10.05 -3.53 -6.62
CA VAL A 99 -10.15 -2.12 -6.20
C VAL A 99 -11.16 -1.38 -7.07
N THR A 100 -11.05 -1.48 -8.40
CA THR A 100 -11.97 -0.81 -9.34
C THR A 100 -13.43 -1.21 -9.13
N ARG A 101 -13.69 -2.45 -8.71
CA ARG A 101 -15.07 -2.92 -8.41
C ARG A 101 -15.60 -2.48 -7.04
N ASN A 102 -14.76 -2.06 -6.11
CA ASN A 102 -15.16 -1.82 -4.71
C ASN A 102 -14.91 -0.39 -4.22
N ALA A 103 -14.03 0.38 -4.88
CA ALA A 103 -13.75 1.75 -4.51
C ALA A 103 -14.97 2.65 -4.77
N GLN A 104 -15.14 3.68 -3.94
CA GLN A 104 -16.11 4.75 -4.16
C GLN A 104 -15.45 6.09 -4.54
N GLY A 105 -14.17 6.26 -4.17
CA GLY A 105 -13.35 7.41 -4.51
C GLY A 105 -12.46 7.20 -5.74
N PRO A 106 -11.70 8.23 -6.14
CA PRO A 106 -10.73 8.16 -7.22
C PRO A 106 -9.67 7.08 -6.98
N ILE A 107 -9.28 6.43 -8.07
CA ILE A 107 -8.20 5.45 -8.12
C ILE A 107 -7.10 6.04 -8.99
N ALA A 108 -5.87 6.07 -8.48
CA ALA A 108 -4.68 6.47 -9.21
C ALA A 108 -3.71 5.30 -9.35
N PHE A 109 -2.98 5.28 -10.45
CA PHE A 109 -1.82 4.42 -10.62
C PHE A 109 -0.55 5.25 -10.42
N TYR A 110 0.43 4.69 -9.70
CA TYR A 110 1.69 5.36 -9.41
C TYR A 110 2.87 4.49 -9.82
N ASP A 111 3.55 4.91 -10.88
CA ASP A 111 4.74 4.25 -11.40
C ASP A 111 6.02 4.93 -10.89
N ILE A 112 7.05 4.13 -10.61
CA ILE A 112 8.33 4.55 -10.02
C ILE A 112 9.48 4.05 -10.90
#